data_AF-A0A969JZW0-F1
#
_entry.id   AF-A0A969JZW0-F1
#
_cell.length_a   1.000
_cell.length_b   1.000
_cell.length_c   1.000
_cell.angle_alpha   90.00
_cell.angle_beta   90.00
_cell.angle_gamma   90.00
#
_symmetry.space_group_name_H-M   'P 1'
#
loop_
_entity.id
_entity.type
_entity.pdbx_description
1 polymer ?
#
loop_
_entity_poly.entity_id
_entity_poly.type
_entity_poly.pdbx_seq_one_letter_code
_entity_poly.pdbx_strand_id
1 'polypeptide(L)'
;MKGKRNRNQPEAELDQRPVEELFLLHLRYKEARLVETGSNQPILLTDKDTAWVVYTGRIDLFAVQLAHGQVAGPRVHLYRVEAGQALLGIDNAQIGGQIGLLAVGNKETTLLKLPISRLQALSQDKEFGPAIVSMLERWVEQLSNCLSPALPPKDCLNLETGRERVVASQTHASAKRSILWIEHIEGKSYFMGQPQFTVNGQGYMPLSAHTWIETIEDCRIQAQSTASFLTHDPTWSALDNFHQLVLQHIWHTAQQSAQADKQRLQDRLTSNQEVINEALASLAAPLVLPGHRTLTGTGQKTLLHACRLVAEQMGIPLVEPPTHRVNGTNLDPLAEIARASRFQWRRVVLKGCWWQLDGGPFLGYWEESKQPVAILPQSAKSYVVYDPVTGSRIKVTDEVAERLSPFAIMFYRPFASQVVSALDMLKFGFYGRRHELQTILLAGLAVSLLSLVIPIATGLIFNTIIPNAAQDQLWQLGFAMFIIALAVAMFQVTQNIAVLRLQGKMGIELQAAVWNRLISLPASFFRDYSAGDLGNRAMGINVIQQTFSGQVIYAFLSGIFSIFSFFLLFTIVNNWH
;
A
#
# COMPACT_ATOMS: atom_id res chain seq x y z
N MET A 1 -33.33 41.81 -36.08
CA MET A 1 -34.06 42.30 -34.89
C MET A 1 -33.48 41.62 -33.65
N LYS A 2 -33.07 42.43 -32.68
CA LYS A 2 -32.50 42.03 -31.39
C LYS A 2 -33.57 41.33 -30.54
N GLY A 3 -33.26 40.15 -29.99
CA GLY A 3 -34.06 39.52 -28.94
C GLY A 3 -33.86 40.23 -27.61
N LYS A 4 -34.91 40.92 -27.13
CA LYS A 4 -35.00 41.46 -25.77
C LYS A 4 -35.42 40.35 -24.81
N ARG A 5 -34.59 40.06 -23.81
CA ARG A 5 -34.97 39.41 -22.56
C ARG A 5 -35.85 40.36 -21.74
N ASN A 6 -36.97 39.85 -21.22
CA ASN A 6 -37.69 40.37 -20.04
C ASN A 6 -38.20 39.10 -19.33
N ARG A 7 -37.59 38.61 -18.23
CA ARG A 7 -37.60 39.12 -16.85
C ARG A 7 -39.03 39.30 -16.34
N ASN A 8 -39.58 38.23 -15.76
CA ASN A 8 -40.51 38.23 -14.62
C ASN A 8 -40.89 36.78 -14.25
N GLN A 9 -40.15 36.19 -13.29
CA GLN A 9 -40.65 35.20 -12.34
C GLN A 9 -39.54 34.93 -11.30
N PRO A 10 -39.78 35.26 -10.02
CA PRO A 10 -39.11 34.57 -8.95
C PRO A 10 -40.14 34.22 -7.85
N GLU A 11 -40.68 33.00 -7.81
CA GLU A 11 -41.35 32.51 -6.58
C GLU A 11 -41.76 31.00 -6.53
N ALA A 12 -41.17 30.09 -7.33
CA ALA A 12 -41.59 28.66 -7.27
C ALA A 12 -40.47 27.65 -7.54
N GLU A 13 -39.31 27.80 -6.89
CA GLU A 13 -38.18 26.84 -7.01
C GLU A 13 -37.63 26.40 -5.64
N LEU A 14 -38.52 26.29 -4.64
CA LEU A 14 -38.24 25.84 -3.28
C LEU A 14 -39.12 24.62 -2.94
N ASP A 15 -38.89 23.45 -3.56
CA ASP A 15 -39.08 22.13 -2.91
C ASP A 15 -38.85 20.92 -3.85
N GLN A 16 -37.61 20.67 -4.29
CA GLN A 16 -37.25 19.37 -4.86
C GLN A 16 -35.87 18.89 -4.38
N ARG A 17 -35.56 19.14 -3.10
CA ARG A 17 -34.42 18.45 -2.48
C ARG A 17 -34.89 17.07 -2.02
N PRO A 18 -34.14 15.98 -2.28
CA PRO A 18 -34.52 14.66 -1.79
C PRO A 18 -34.65 14.71 -0.25
N VAL A 19 -35.65 14.01 0.30
CA VAL A 19 -35.98 14.03 1.74
C VAL A 19 -34.74 13.72 2.61
N GLU A 20 -33.82 12.88 2.11
CA GLU A 20 -32.54 12.58 2.77
C GLU A 20 -31.63 13.82 2.92
N GLU A 21 -31.57 14.72 1.92
CA GLU A 21 -30.81 15.97 2.02
C GLU A 21 -31.45 16.97 2.98
N LEU A 22 -32.79 17.07 2.95
CA LEU A 22 -33.54 17.91 3.89
C LEU A 22 -33.38 17.41 5.33
N PHE A 23 -33.39 16.09 5.53
CA PHE A 23 -33.12 15.45 6.81
C PHE A 23 -31.71 15.78 7.32
N LEU A 24 -30.67 15.64 6.49
CA LEU A 24 -29.29 15.99 6.89
C LEU A 24 -29.13 17.48 7.22
N LEU A 25 -29.79 18.37 6.48
CA LEU A 25 -29.80 19.80 6.77
C LEU A 25 -30.56 20.10 8.06
N HIS A 26 -31.70 19.46 8.29
CA HIS A 26 -32.46 19.58 9.53
C HIS A 26 -31.60 19.17 10.73
N LEU A 27 -30.95 18.00 10.66
CA LEU A 27 -30.06 17.53 11.72
C LEU A 27 -28.93 18.53 11.97
N ARG A 28 -28.26 19.01 10.91
CA ARG A 28 -27.13 19.95 11.02
C ARG A 28 -27.48 21.26 11.72
N TYR A 29 -28.66 21.83 11.43
CA TYR A 29 -29.01 23.17 11.91
C TYR A 29 -29.88 23.19 13.16
N LYS A 30 -30.55 22.08 13.52
CA LYS A 30 -31.50 22.06 14.64
C LYS A 30 -31.19 21.06 15.75
N GLU A 31 -30.53 19.94 15.44
CA GLU A 31 -30.54 18.77 16.34
C GLU A 31 -29.16 18.24 16.71
N ALA A 32 -28.15 18.44 15.86
CA ALA A 32 -26.86 17.77 15.98
C ALA A 32 -25.68 18.75 16.03
N ARG A 33 -24.61 18.32 16.69
CA ARG A 33 -23.32 19.01 16.71
C ARG A 33 -22.39 18.40 15.68
N LEU A 34 -21.77 19.25 14.85
CA LEU A 34 -20.74 18.81 13.92
C LEU A 34 -19.46 18.40 14.67
N VAL A 35 -18.94 17.22 14.36
CA VAL A 35 -17.71 16.65 14.92
C VAL A 35 -16.83 16.18 13.76
N GLU A 36 -15.56 16.57 13.76
CA GLU A 36 -14.59 16.05 12.80
C GLU A 36 -14.01 14.73 13.31
N THR A 37 -13.82 13.76 12.41
CA THR A 37 -13.11 12.52 12.73
C THR A 37 -12.11 12.22 11.62
N GLY A 38 -10.93 11.76 12.04
CA GLY A 38 -9.85 11.35 11.14
C GLY A 38 -9.15 10.13 11.69
N SER A 39 -8.20 9.59 10.91
CA SER A 39 -7.41 8.41 11.31
C SER A 39 -6.70 8.53 12.67
N ASN A 40 -6.44 9.76 13.13
CA ASN A 40 -5.82 10.08 14.43
C ASN A 40 -6.83 10.35 15.57
N GLN A 41 -8.13 10.45 15.27
CA GLN A 41 -9.21 10.68 16.24
C GLN A 41 -10.38 9.71 15.96
N PRO A 42 -10.17 8.40 16.19
CA PRO A 42 -11.22 7.42 16.03
C PRO A 42 -12.26 7.55 17.16
N ILE A 43 -13.51 7.20 16.86
CA ILE A 43 -14.63 7.27 17.81
C ILE A 43 -15.01 5.85 18.22
N LEU A 44 -15.00 5.59 19.52
CA LEU A 44 -15.47 4.32 20.07
C LEU A 44 -16.99 4.43 20.33
N LEU A 45 -17.77 3.53 19.72
CA LEU A 45 -19.24 3.56 19.76
C LEU A 45 -19.78 2.80 20.98
N THR A 46 -19.37 3.17 22.19
CA THR A 46 -19.77 2.49 23.45
C THR A 46 -20.94 3.13 24.18
N ASP A 47 -21.33 4.34 23.78
CA ASP A 47 -22.38 5.11 24.44
C ASP A 47 -23.72 4.95 23.71
N LYS A 48 -24.59 4.08 24.24
CA LYS A 48 -25.90 3.76 23.64
C LYS A 48 -26.83 4.95 23.45
N ASP A 49 -26.64 6.02 24.23
CA ASP A 49 -27.50 7.19 24.18
C ASP A 49 -27.07 8.18 23.08
N THR A 50 -25.97 7.90 22.39
CA THR A 50 -25.41 8.73 21.32
C THR A 50 -25.51 8.05 19.96
N ALA A 51 -25.92 8.83 18.96
CA ALA A 51 -25.85 8.47 17.55
C ALA A 51 -24.95 9.46 16.78
N TRP A 52 -24.45 9.01 15.64
CA TRP A 52 -23.73 9.82 14.68
C TRP A 52 -24.29 9.60 13.28
N VAL A 53 -24.41 10.65 12.48
CA VAL A 53 -24.76 10.56 11.06
C VAL A 53 -23.62 11.13 10.23
N VAL A 54 -23.19 10.41 9.19
CA VAL A 54 -22.11 10.87 8.31
C VAL A 54 -22.61 12.04 7.46
N TYR A 55 -22.04 13.22 7.65
CA TYR A 55 -22.43 14.42 6.91
C TYR A 55 -21.63 14.53 5.61
N THR A 56 -20.31 14.42 5.70
CA THR A 56 -19.39 14.38 4.56
C THR A 56 -18.27 13.39 4.80
N GLY A 57 -17.74 12.81 3.72
CA GLY A 57 -16.65 11.84 3.79
C GLY A 57 -17.14 10.41 4.03
N ARG A 58 -16.24 9.58 4.58
CA ARG A 58 -16.45 8.13 4.74
C ARG A 58 -15.80 7.64 6.03
N ILE A 59 -16.45 6.67 6.66
CA ILE A 59 -15.95 6.03 7.88
C ILE A 59 -15.77 4.55 7.66
N ASP A 60 -14.62 4.02 8.06
CA ASP A 60 -14.41 2.58 8.15
C ASP A 60 -14.74 2.13 9.58
N LEU A 61 -15.63 1.14 9.70
CA LEU A 61 -16.05 0.58 10.98
C LEU A 61 -15.27 -0.70 11.28
N PHE A 62 -14.68 -0.77 12.47
CA PHE A 62 -13.87 -1.90 12.91
C PHE A 62 -14.42 -2.52 14.19
N ALA A 63 -14.39 -3.84 14.29
CA ALA A 63 -14.46 -4.53 15.56
C ALA A 63 -13.09 -4.50 16.25
N VAL A 64 -13.07 -4.16 17.54
CA VAL A 64 -11.85 -4.05 18.32
C VAL A 64 -12.01 -4.71 19.68
N GLN A 65 -10.94 -5.37 20.15
CA GLN A 65 -10.85 -5.80 21.54
C GLN A 65 -10.53 -4.62 22.44
N LEU A 66 -11.20 -4.57 23.59
CA LEU A 66 -11.06 -3.53 24.59
C LEU A 66 -10.47 -4.12 25.87
N ALA A 67 -9.50 -3.42 26.46
CA ALA A 67 -9.01 -3.66 27.81
C ALA A 67 -9.14 -2.36 28.61
N HIS A 68 -9.87 -2.39 29.72
CA HIS A 68 -10.14 -1.19 30.54
C HIS A 68 -10.76 -0.04 29.74
N GLY A 69 -11.63 -0.34 28.77
CA GLY A 69 -12.29 0.66 27.91
C GLY A 69 -11.41 1.25 26.81
N GLN A 70 -10.17 0.80 26.65
CA GLN A 70 -9.26 1.24 25.60
C GLN A 70 -8.99 0.12 24.59
N VAL A 71 -8.74 0.50 23.33
CA VAL A 71 -8.42 -0.44 22.24
C VAL A 71 -7.09 -1.15 22.53
N ALA A 72 -7.14 -2.47 22.71
CA ALA A 72 -6.01 -3.28 23.16
C ALA A 72 -5.66 -4.46 22.23
N GLY A 73 -6.33 -4.57 21.09
CA GLY A 73 -6.13 -5.67 20.15
C GLY A 73 -6.17 -5.26 18.68
N PRO A 74 -6.02 -6.24 17.76
CA PRO A 74 -6.09 -5.98 16.32
C PRO A 74 -7.46 -5.44 15.93
N ARG A 75 -7.48 -4.58 14.90
CA ARG A 75 -8.71 -4.03 14.32
C ARG A 75 -9.18 -4.94 13.20
N VAL A 76 -10.39 -5.49 13.34
CA VAL A 76 -11.03 -6.29 12.30
C VAL A 76 -12.00 -5.38 11.54
N HIS A 77 -11.72 -5.12 10.27
CA HIS A 77 -12.59 -4.31 9.44
C HIS A 77 -13.95 -5.02 9.24
N LEU A 78 -15.04 -4.31 9.50
CA LEU A 78 -16.40 -4.79 9.27
C LEU A 78 -16.90 -4.31 7.91
N TYR A 79 -17.22 -3.02 7.81
CA TYR A 79 -17.71 -2.39 6.58
C TYR A 79 -17.47 -0.89 6.59
N ARG A 80 -17.76 -0.25 5.46
CA ARG A 80 -17.61 1.19 5.24
C ARG A 80 -18.96 1.89 5.29
N VAL A 81 -18.99 3.02 5.99
CA VAL A 81 -20.15 3.89 6.19
C VAL A 81 -19.98 5.15 5.35
N GLU A 82 -20.97 5.41 4.49
CA GLU A 82 -21.00 6.51 3.53
C GLU A 82 -21.85 7.68 4.05
N ALA A 83 -21.76 8.84 3.38
CA ALA A 83 -22.57 10.01 3.71
C ALA A 83 -24.08 9.69 3.72
N GLY A 84 -24.80 10.22 4.71
CA GLY A 84 -26.22 9.96 4.94
C GLY A 84 -26.52 8.70 5.76
N GLN A 85 -25.53 7.87 6.07
CA GLN A 85 -25.69 6.70 6.92
C GLN A 85 -25.39 7.00 8.39
N ALA A 86 -25.98 6.22 9.29
CA ALA A 86 -25.80 6.38 10.73
C ALA A 86 -24.85 5.34 11.34
N LEU A 87 -24.27 5.74 12.45
CA LEU A 87 -23.53 4.93 13.41
C LEU A 87 -24.26 5.08 14.74
N LEU A 88 -24.69 3.98 15.34
CA LEU A 88 -25.33 4.00 16.65
C LEU A 88 -24.34 3.52 17.70
N GLY A 89 -24.33 4.18 18.85
CA GLY A 89 -23.59 3.70 20.00
C GLY A 89 -24.20 2.42 20.55
N ILE A 90 -23.35 1.52 21.03
CA ILE A 90 -23.74 0.21 21.50
C ILE A 90 -23.19 0.04 22.92
N ASP A 91 -24.07 -0.28 23.87
CA ASP A 91 -23.63 -0.69 25.20
C ASP A 91 -22.91 -2.04 25.10
N ASN A 92 -21.70 -2.15 25.62
CA ASN A 92 -20.94 -3.39 25.63
C ASN A 92 -20.75 -3.96 27.04
N ALA A 93 -21.36 -3.36 28.06
CA ALA A 93 -21.21 -3.78 29.45
C ALA A 93 -21.72 -5.21 29.68
N GLN A 94 -22.80 -5.61 29.00
CA GLN A 94 -23.38 -6.95 29.16
C GLN A 94 -22.47 -8.08 28.65
N ILE A 95 -21.50 -7.78 27.79
CA ILE A 95 -20.54 -8.75 27.23
C ILE A 95 -19.15 -8.56 27.90
N GLY A 96 -19.13 -8.00 29.12
CA GLY A 96 -17.92 -7.77 29.89
C GLY A 96 -17.03 -6.62 29.38
N GLY A 97 -17.51 -5.81 28.43
CA GLY A 97 -16.78 -4.66 27.90
C GLY A 97 -15.51 -5.01 27.13
N GLN A 98 -15.36 -6.26 26.69
CA GLN A 98 -14.14 -6.78 26.06
C GLN A 98 -14.07 -6.53 24.55
N ILE A 99 -15.19 -6.14 23.94
CA ILE A 99 -15.30 -5.84 22.51
C ILE A 99 -16.09 -4.56 22.30
N GLY A 100 -15.79 -3.83 21.22
CA GLY A 100 -16.55 -2.66 20.81
C GLY A 100 -16.37 -2.36 19.33
N LEU A 101 -17.16 -1.40 18.85
CA LEU A 101 -17.06 -0.90 17.48
C LEU A 101 -16.30 0.43 17.47
N LEU A 102 -15.27 0.51 16.62
CA LEU A 102 -14.42 1.67 16.43
C LEU A 102 -14.67 2.26 15.04
N ALA A 103 -15.18 3.49 15.00
CA ALA A 103 -15.35 4.27 13.79
C ALA A 103 -14.09 5.08 13.49
N VAL A 104 -13.51 4.90 12.30
CA VAL A 104 -12.29 5.61 11.86
C VAL A 104 -12.62 6.42 10.61
N GLY A 105 -12.56 7.75 10.72
CA GLY A 105 -12.76 8.65 9.58
C GLY A 105 -11.56 8.74 8.65
N ASN A 106 -11.83 8.87 7.35
CA ASN A 106 -10.84 9.30 6.37
C ASN A 106 -10.58 10.82 6.48
N LYS A 107 -9.56 11.35 5.79
CA LYS A 107 -9.31 12.80 5.76
C LYS A 107 -10.58 13.55 5.33
N GLU A 108 -10.89 14.65 6.03
CA GLU A 108 -12.06 15.52 5.78
C GLU A 108 -13.44 14.89 6.05
N THR A 109 -13.50 13.89 6.95
CA THR A 109 -14.78 13.28 7.37
C THR A 109 -15.42 14.07 8.50
N THR A 110 -16.69 14.42 8.33
CA THR A 110 -17.48 15.13 9.34
C THR A 110 -18.76 14.37 9.70
N LEU A 111 -19.07 14.37 11.00
CA LEU A 111 -20.20 13.67 11.61
C LEU A 111 -21.14 14.65 12.30
N LEU A 112 -22.43 14.34 12.26
CA LEU A 112 -23.45 14.96 13.09
C LEU A 112 -23.66 14.08 14.32
N LYS A 113 -23.15 14.51 15.48
CA LYS A 113 -23.35 13.85 16.76
C LYS A 113 -24.65 14.35 17.41
N LEU A 114 -25.53 13.44 17.80
CA LEU A 114 -26.81 13.75 18.45
C LEU A 114 -27.27 12.65 19.42
N PRO A 115 -28.12 12.96 20.41
CA PRO A 115 -28.73 11.95 21.26
C PRO A 115 -29.69 11.04 20.46
N ILE A 116 -29.71 9.74 20.77
CA ILE A 116 -30.59 8.77 20.10
C ILE A 116 -32.08 9.10 20.28
N SER A 117 -32.44 9.71 21.42
CA SER A 117 -33.81 10.17 21.72
C SER A 117 -34.35 11.19 20.73
N ARG A 118 -33.47 11.98 20.07
CA ARG A 118 -33.88 12.90 19.00
C ARG A 118 -34.22 12.15 17.71
N LEU A 119 -33.46 11.10 17.37
CA LEU A 119 -33.79 10.24 16.23
C LEU A 119 -35.09 9.45 16.47
N GLN A 120 -35.32 8.98 17.69
CA GLN A 120 -36.58 8.34 18.11
C GLN A 120 -37.77 9.31 17.99
N ALA A 121 -37.60 10.58 18.37
CA ALA A 121 -38.66 11.58 18.19
C ALA A 121 -38.95 11.85 16.71
N LEU A 122 -37.91 12.01 15.88
CA LEU A 122 -38.03 12.21 14.43
C LEU A 122 -38.61 11.00 13.69
N SER A 123 -38.47 9.79 14.25
CA SER A 123 -39.05 8.58 13.64
C SER A 123 -40.58 8.59 13.64
N GLN A 124 -41.20 9.36 14.55
CA GLN A 124 -42.65 9.53 14.63
C GLN A 124 -43.16 10.71 13.77
N ASP A 125 -42.25 11.48 13.18
CA ASP A 125 -42.59 12.57 12.26
C ASP A 125 -43.03 12.00 10.90
N LYS A 126 -44.07 12.58 10.31
CA LYS A 126 -44.53 12.21 8.96
C LYS A 126 -43.53 12.60 7.89
N GLU A 127 -42.76 13.66 8.09
CA GLU A 127 -41.80 14.17 7.11
C GLU A 127 -40.48 13.37 7.13
N PHE A 128 -39.92 13.16 8.33
CA PHE A 128 -38.59 12.53 8.49
C PHE A 128 -38.63 11.04 8.85
N GLY A 129 -39.77 10.49 9.27
CA GLY A 129 -39.93 9.08 9.60
C GLY A 129 -39.42 8.11 8.53
N PRO A 130 -39.74 8.31 7.23
CA PRO A 130 -39.24 7.45 6.15
C PRO A 130 -37.70 7.46 6.03
N ALA A 131 -37.05 8.60 6.28
CA ALA A 131 -35.59 8.72 6.25
C ALA A 131 -34.96 7.95 7.42
N ILE A 132 -35.54 8.03 8.62
CA ILE A 132 -35.11 7.25 9.79
C ILE A 132 -35.26 5.74 9.55
N VAL A 133 -36.39 5.31 8.96
CA VAL A 133 -36.62 3.92 8.58
C VAL A 133 -35.50 3.43 7.66
N SER A 134 -35.24 4.15 6.56
CA SER A 134 -34.18 3.78 5.60
C SER A 134 -32.79 3.77 6.24
N MET A 135 -32.51 4.72 7.13
CA MET A 135 -31.25 4.81 7.86
C MET A 135 -31.04 3.60 8.81
N LEU A 136 -32.08 3.21 9.56
CA LEU A 136 -32.03 2.06 10.46
C LEU A 136 -31.95 0.75 9.70
N GLU A 137 -32.70 0.59 8.60
CA GLU A 137 -32.61 -0.60 7.76
C GLU A 137 -31.20 -0.80 7.21
N ARG A 138 -30.55 0.26 6.72
CA ARG A 138 -29.15 0.21 6.28
C ARG A 138 -28.21 -0.19 7.42
N TRP A 139 -28.37 0.37 8.62
CA TRP A 139 -27.54 0.02 9.79
C TRP A 139 -27.68 -1.46 10.17
N VAL A 140 -28.91 -1.94 10.28
CA VAL A 140 -29.23 -3.33 10.61
C VAL A 140 -28.75 -4.29 9.53
N GLU A 141 -28.93 -3.95 8.25
CA GLU A 141 -28.48 -4.75 7.11
C GLU A 141 -26.96 -4.92 7.10
N GLN A 142 -26.20 -3.82 7.28
CA GLN A 142 -24.74 -3.89 7.28
C GLN A 142 -24.18 -4.69 8.47
N LEU A 143 -24.77 -4.54 9.66
CA LEU A 143 -24.41 -5.39 10.80
C LEU A 143 -24.77 -6.86 10.54
N SER A 144 -25.95 -7.13 9.97
CA SER A 144 -26.38 -8.49 9.61
C SER A 144 -25.42 -9.16 8.61
N ASN A 145 -24.91 -8.41 7.63
CA ASN A 145 -23.90 -8.89 6.67
C ASN A 145 -22.60 -9.32 7.36
N CYS A 146 -22.25 -8.69 8.48
CA CYS A 146 -21.05 -9.05 9.23
C CYS A 146 -21.20 -10.37 10.00
N LEU A 147 -22.42 -10.79 10.31
CA LEU A 147 -22.70 -12.01 11.06
C LEU A 147 -22.55 -13.27 10.21
N SER A 148 -22.74 -13.18 8.90
CA SER A 148 -22.76 -14.36 8.03
C SER A 148 -21.68 -14.35 6.95
N PRO A 149 -20.63 -15.19 7.07
CA PRO A 149 -19.81 -15.56 5.91
C PRO A 149 -20.51 -16.59 5.01
N ALA A 150 -21.64 -17.17 5.42
CA ALA A 150 -22.38 -18.22 4.70
C ALA A 150 -23.68 -17.69 4.08
N LEU A 151 -24.06 -18.23 2.93
CA LEU A 151 -25.38 -17.97 2.34
C LEU A 151 -26.47 -18.63 3.20
N PRO A 152 -27.67 -18.02 3.31
CA PRO A 152 -28.82 -18.69 3.93
C PRO A 152 -29.05 -20.08 3.32
N PRO A 153 -29.52 -21.07 4.10
CA PRO A 153 -29.91 -22.37 3.59
C PRO A 153 -30.82 -22.26 2.35
N LYS A 154 -30.64 -23.13 1.35
CA LYS A 154 -31.42 -23.08 0.11
C LYS A 154 -32.92 -23.26 0.34
N ASP A 155 -33.29 -23.95 1.41
CA ASP A 155 -34.67 -24.28 1.77
C ASP A 155 -35.27 -23.30 2.82
N CYS A 156 -34.88 -22.02 2.77
CA CYS A 156 -35.44 -21.00 3.66
C CYS A 156 -36.88 -20.60 3.26
N LEU A 157 -37.80 -20.70 4.22
CA LEU A 157 -39.13 -20.12 4.15
C LEU A 157 -39.04 -18.59 4.18
N ASN A 158 -39.65 -17.92 3.20
CA ASN A 158 -39.70 -16.47 3.17
C ASN A 158 -40.82 -15.95 4.07
N LEU A 159 -40.47 -15.15 5.09
CA LEU A 159 -41.43 -14.44 5.91
C LEU A 159 -41.94 -13.18 5.19
N GLU A 160 -43.19 -12.81 5.44
CA GLU A 160 -43.86 -11.63 4.88
C GLU A 160 -44.53 -10.85 6.00
N THR A 161 -44.67 -9.54 5.83
CA THR A 161 -45.25 -8.65 6.84
C THR A 161 -46.73 -8.91 7.08
N GLY A 162 -47.17 -8.80 8.35
CA GLY A 162 -48.58 -8.61 8.71
C GLY A 162 -49.43 -9.88 8.85
N ARG A 163 -48.86 -11.07 8.66
CA ARG A 163 -49.55 -12.35 8.95
C ARG A 163 -48.76 -13.18 9.95
N GLU A 164 -49.47 -13.67 10.97
CA GLU A 164 -48.95 -14.75 11.80
C GLU A 164 -48.72 -15.98 10.93
N ARG A 165 -47.56 -16.60 11.07
CA ARG A 165 -47.19 -17.78 10.32
C ARG A 165 -46.76 -18.87 11.28
N VAL A 166 -47.38 -20.03 11.13
CA VAL A 166 -46.92 -21.25 11.78
C VAL A 166 -45.74 -21.79 10.98
N VAL A 167 -44.59 -21.92 11.62
CA VAL A 167 -43.36 -22.45 11.05
C VAL A 167 -43.06 -23.74 11.80
N ALA A 168 -43.06 -24.87 11.08
CA ALA A 168 -42.81 -26.18 11.66
C ALA A 168 -41.40 -26.27 12.27
N SER A 169 -41.19 -27.18 13.22
CA SER A 169 -39.87 -27.51 13.78
C SER A 169 -38.84 -27.84 12.68
N GLN A 170 -37.56 -27.54 12.94
CA GLN A 170 -36.41 -27.75 12.05
C GLN A 170 -36.51 -27.06 10.68
N THR A 171 -37.28 -25.97 10.61
CA THR A 171 -37.44 -25.18 9.39
C THR A 171 -36.61 -23.91 9.48
N HIS A 172 -35.94 -23.56 8.38
CA HIS A 172 -35.22 -22.30 8.25
C HIS A 172 -36.15 -21.21 7.72
N ALA A 173 -36.13 -20.01 8.30
CA ALA A 173 -36.91 -18.87 7.81
C ALA A 173 -36.05 -17.60 7.71
N SER A 174 -36.25 -16.82 6.64
CA SER A 174 -35.49 -15.59 6.35
C SER A 174 -36.37 -14.51 5.73
N ALA A 175 -35.84 -13.30 5.61
CA ALA A 175 -36.48 -12.19 4.91
C ALA A 175 -35.97 -12.11 3.46
N LYS A 176 -36.84 -11.84 2.48
CA LYS A 176 -36.45 -11.93 1.05
C LYS A 176 -35.82 -10.67 0.47
N ARG A 177 -36.29 -9.48 0.85
CA ARG A 177 -35.94 -8.20 0.17
C ARG A 177 -35.75 -7.00 1.10
N SER A 178 -36.35 -7.00 2.28
CA SER A 178 -36.30 -5.89 3.24
C SER A 178 -36.10 -6.44 4.65
N ILE A 179 -35.72 -5.57 5.58
CA ILE A 179 -35.63 -5.96 7.00
C ILE A 179 -37.03 -6.25 7.53
N LEU A 180 -37.17 -7.39 8.20
CA LEU A 180 -38.39 -7.78 8.92
C LEU A 180 -38.08 -7.86 10.41
N TRP A 181 -38.93 -7.29 11.23
CA TRP A 181 -38.87 -7.43 12.68
C TRP A 181 -39.79 -8.58 13.09
N ILE A 182 -39.21 -9.68 13.55
CA ILE A 182 -39.95 -10.88 13.91
C ILE A 182 -40.17 -10.96 15.41
N GLU A 183 -41.35 -11.41 15.80
CA GLU A 183 -41.74 -11.69 17.17
C GLU A 183 -42.25 -13.13 17.24
N HIS A 184 -41.76 -13.89 18.22
CA HIS A 184 -42.26 -15.24 18.48
C HIS A 184 -43.42 -15.12 19.45
N ILE A 185 -44.62 -15.44 18.99
CA ILE A 185 -45.81 -15.51 19.84
C ILE A 185 -45.76 -16.81 20.64
N GLU A 186 -45.37 -17.91 19.99
CA GLU A 186 -45.17 -19.22 20.59
C GLU A 186 -43.94 -19.89 19.96
N GLY A 187 -43.24 -20.71 20.76
CA GLY A 187 -42.07 -21.48 20.35
C GLY A 187 -40.74 -20.74 20.46
N LYS A 188 -39.65 -21.44 20.11
CA LYS A 188 -38.28 -20.93 20.15
C LYS A 188 -37.51 -21.30 18.88
N SER A 189 -36.63 -20.40 18.46
CA SER A 189 -35.72 -20.62 17.33
C SER A 189 -34.28 -20.26 17.68
N TYR A 190 -33.33 -20.80 16.93
CA TYR A 190 -31.94 -20.39 16.93
C TYR A 190 -31.69 -19.38 15.82
N PHE A 191 -31.12 -18.23 16.15
CA PHE A 191 -30.67 -17.26 15.18
C PHE A 191 -29.43 -17.79 14.46
N MET A 192 -29.47 -17.81 13.13
CA MET A 192 -28.44 -18.37 12.25
C MET A 192 -28.06 -19.83 12.55
N GLY A 193 -28.99 -20.61 13.11
CA GLY A 193 -28.76 -21.99 13.53
C GLY A 193 -27.75 -22.14 14.67
N GLN A 194 -27.48 -21.06 15.41
CA GLN A 194 -26.53 -21.07 16.52
C GLN A 194 -27.25 -21.23 17.86
N PRO A 195 -27.03 -22.33 18.61
CA PRO A 195 -27.74 -22.58 19.87
C PRO A 195 -27.57 -21.48 20.92
N GLN A 196 -26.42 -20.80 20.91
CA GLN A 196 -26.12 -19.67 21.80
C GLN A 196 -27.02 -18.44 21.56
N PHE A 197 -27.66 -18.33 20.40
CA PHE A 197 -28.50 -17.18 20.03
C PHE A 197 -29.97 -17.62 19.91
N THR A 198 -30.59 -17.92 21.06
CA THR A 198 -32.00 -18.35 21.10
C THR A 198 -32.94 -17.14 21.06
N VAL A 199 -33.96 -17.19 20.19
CA VAL A 199 -35.05 -16.23 20.09
C VAL A 199 -36.34 -16.88 20.61
N ASN A 200 -36.97 -16.29 21.62
CA ASN A 200 -38.05 -16.90 22.41
C ASN A 200 -39.22 -15.95 22.74
N GLY A 201 -39.37 -14.85 21.99
CA GLY A 201 -40.50 -13.91 22.14
C GLY A 201 -40.27 -12.78 23.14
N GLN A 202 -39.06 -12.62 23.69
CA GLN A 202 -38.71 -11.47 24.55
C GLN A 202 -38.40 -10.19 23.77
N GLY A 203 -39.28 -9.84 22.82
CA GLY A 203 -39.17 -8.67 21.95
C GLY A 203 -38.90 -9.00 20.48
N TYR A 204 -38.80 -7.95 19.67
CA TYR A 204 -38.55 -8.09 18.23
C TYR A 204 -37.08 -8.45 17.95
N MET A 205 -36.87 -9.23 16.89
CA MET A 205 -35.54 -9.53 16.35
C MET A 205 -35.53 -9.14 14.86
N PRO A 206 -34.57 -8.32 14.39
CA PRO A 206 -34.48 -8.01 12.98
C PRO A 206 -33.94 -9.20 12.17
N LEU A 207 -34.53 -9.41 11.01
CA LEU A 207 -34.18 -10.43 10.05
C LEU A 207 -33.95 -9.77 8.69
N SER A 208 -32.73 -9.89 8.18
CA SER A 208 -32.32 -9.46 6.85
C SER A 208 -32.29 -10.63 5.85
N ALA A 209 -31.99 -10.33 4.58
CA ALA A 209 -31.74 -11.35 3.55
C ALA A 209 -30.47 -12.19 3.79
N HIS A 210 -29.60 -11.77 4.70
CA HIS A 210 -28.33 -12.43 5.00
C HIS A 210 -28.38 -13.24 6.31
N THR A 211 -29.53 -13.22 6.99
CA THR A 211 -29.75 -13.86 8.30
C THR A 211 -30.99 -14.74 8.24
N TRP A 212 -30.99 -15.84 8.98
CA TRP A 212 -32.13 -16.74 9.08
C TRP A 212 -32.33 -17.17 10.53
N ILE A 213 -33.51 -17.69 10.82
CA ILE A 213 -33.79 -18.42 12.06
C ILE A 213 -33.99 -19.91 11.73
N GLU A 214 -33.66 -20.77 12.69
CA GLU A 214 -33.91 -22.21 12.64
C GLU A 214 -34.84 -22.57 13.80
N THR A 215 -36.06 -23.00 13.49
CA THR A 215 -37.05 -23.33 14.52
C THR A 215 -36.68 -24.62 15.25
N ILE A 216 -36.73 -24.61 16.58
CA ILE A 216 -36.45 -25.78 17.42
C ILE A 216 -37.72 -26.62 17.56
N GLU A 217 -38.85 -25.94 17.70
CA GLU A 217 -40.20 -26.49 17.85
C GLU A 217 -41.15 -25.77 16.88
N ASP A 218 -42.41 -26.20 16.82
CA ASP A 218 -43.41 -25.48 16.03
C ASP A 218 -43.58 -24.06 16.59
N CYS A 219 -43.27 -23.05 15.78
CA CYS A 219 -43.28 -21.66 16.19
C CYS A 219 -44.41 -20.90 15.51
N ARG A 220 -45.10 -20.04 16.27
CA ARG A 220 -46.02 -19.04 15.70
C ARG A 220 -45.31 -17.70 15.69
N ILE A 221 -44.95 -17.24 14.50
CA ILE A 221 -44.10 -16.05 14.29
C ILE A 221 -44.90 -14.97 13.57
N GLN A 222 -44.81 -13.75 14.06
CA GLN A 222 -45.34 -12.56 13.40
C GLN A 222 -44.18 -11.70 12.90
N ALA A 223 -44.26 -11.24 11.65
CA ALA A 223 -43.26 -10.36 11.05
C ALA A 223 -43.87 -8.99 10.74
N GLN A 224 -43.12 -7.93 11.04
CA GLN A 224 -43.52 -6.55 10.81
C GLN A 224 -42.44 -5.77 10.03
N SER A 225 -42.85 -4.72 9.33
CA SER A 225 -41.91 -3.80 8.68
C SER A 225 -41.22 -2.90 9.71
N THR A 226 -40.07 -2.32 9.36
CA THR A 226 -39.37 -1.36 10.22
C THR A 226 -40.26 -0.18 10.61
N ALA A 227 -41.07 0.35 9.68
CA ALA A 227 -42.01 1.43 10.00
C ALA A 227 -43.04 1.02 11.08
N SER A 228 -43.59 -0.19 11.00
CA SER A 228 -44.51 -0.71 12.03
C SER A 228 -43.80 -0.96 13.35
N PHE A 229 -42.60 -1.53 13.31
CA PHE A 229 -41.76 -1.76 14.49
C PHE A 229 -41.51 -0.46 15.27
N LEU A 230 -41.14 0.64 14.59
CA LEU A 230 -40.86 1.93 15.24
C LEU A 230 -42.08 2.53 15.95
N THR A 231 -43.30 2.12 15.59
CA THR A 231 -44.52 2.54 16.30
C THR A 231 -44.81 1.68 17.53
N HIS A 232 -44.47 0.40 17.51
CA HIS A 232 -44.72 -0.54 18.61
C HIS A 232 -43.59 -0.54 19.67
N ASP A 233 -42.34 -0.27 19.27
CA ASP A 233 -41.19 -0.11 20.16
C ASP A 233 -40.53 1.27 19.91
N PRO A 234 -41.08 2.36 20.45
CA PRO A 234 -40.54 3.70 20.26
C PRO A 234 -39.17 3.90 20.95
N THR A 235 -38.83 3.03 21.90
CA THR A 235 -37.56 3.06 22.63
C THR A 235 -36.42 2.33 21.89
N TRP A 236 -36.73 1.61 20.81
CA TRP A 236 -35.79 0.80 20.04
C TRP A 236 -35.09 -0.27 20.89
N SER A 237 -35.77 -0.82 21.89
CA SER A 237 -35.21 -1.85 22.78
C SER A 237 -34.79 -3.13 22.04
N ALA A 238 -35.53 -3.50 21.00
CA ALA A 238 -35.17 -4.61 20.12
C ALA A 238 -33.85 -4.39 19.36
N LEU A 239 -33.52 -3.13 19.05
CA LEU A 239 -32.28 -2.78 18.38
C LEU A 239 -31.08 -2.96 19.32
N ASP A 240 -31.24 -2.60 20.60
CA ASP A 240 -30.22 -2.85 21.64
C ASP A 240 -29.94 -4.35 21.78
N ASN A 241 -31.00 -5.18 21.84
CA ASN A 241 -30.87 -6.64 21.91
C ASN A 241 -30.12 -7.20 20.68
N PHE A 242 -30.43 -6.68 19.48
CA PHE A 242 -29.72 -7.05 18.27
C PHE A 242 -28.24 -6.63 18.31
N HIS A 243 -27.91 -5.44 18.82
CA HIS A 243 -26.53 -5.00 18.97
C HIS A 243 -25.73 -5.89 19.93
N GLN A 244 -26.33 -6.33 21.04
CA GLN A 244 -25.70 -7.30 21.95
C GLN A 244 -25.38 -8.61 21.23
N LEU A 245 -26.35 -9.15 20.47
CA LEU A 245 -26.16 -10.37 19.69
C LEU A 245 -25.00 -10.21 18.70
N VAL A 246 -24.96 -9.08 17.98
CA VAL A 246 -23.90 -8.77 17.03
C VAL A 246 -22.53 -8.76 17.70
N LEU A 247 -22.38 -8.05 18.82
CA LEU A 247 -21.12 -8.00 19.55
C LEU A 247 -20.69 -9.38 20.11
N GLN A 248 -21.64 -10.18 20.60
CA GLN A 248 -21.37 -11.55 21.06
C GLN A 248 -20.88 -12.44 19.92
N HIS A 249 -21.50 -12.36 18.75
CA HIS A 249 -21.08 -13.10 17.57
C HIS A 249 -19.66 -12.70 17.14
N ILE A 250 -19.39 -11.40 17.01
CA ILE A 250 -18.06 -10.90 16.63
C ILE A 250 -17.01 -11.38 17.64
N TRP A 251 -17.31 -11.33 18.94
CA TRP A 251 -16.42 -11.82 19.99
C TRP A 251 -16.11 -13.31 19.85
N HIS A 252 -17.15 -14.13 19.66
CA HIS A 252 -17.01 -15.57 19.50
C HIS A 252 -16.17 -15.93 18.26
N THR A 253 -16.44 -15.30 17.12
CA THR A 253 -15.68 -15.50 15.88
C THR A 253 -14.22 -15.05 16.04
N ALA A 254 -13.96 -13.94 16.74
CA ALA A 254 -12.60 -13.48 17.03
C ALA A 254 -11.82 -14.50 17.90
N GLN A 255 -12.47 -15.07 18.91
CA GLN A 255 -11.87 -16.12 19.76
C GLN A 255 -11.55 -17.39 18.97
N GLN A 256 -12.47 -17.83 18.11
CA GLN A 256 -12.24 -18.98 17.23
C GLN A 256 -11.07 -18.75 16.26
N SER A 257 -11.00 -17.54 15.66
CA SER A 257 -9.87 -17.18 14.78
C SER A 257 -8.55 -17.18 15.54
N ALA A 258 -8.50 -16.62 16.75
CA ALA A 258 -7.30 -16.60 17.57
C ALA A 258 -6.82 -18.02 17.94
N GLN A 259 -7.75 -18.92 18.25
CA GLN A 259 -7.43 -20.31 18.53
C GLN A 259 -6.94 -21.05 17.28
N ALA A 260 -7.56 -20.81 16.13
CA ALA A 260 -7.12 -21.37 14.85
C ALA A 260 -5.72 -20.86 14.45
N ASP A 261 -5.42 -19.58 14.67
CA ASP A 261 -4.09 -19.02 14.42
C ASP A 261 -3.03 -19.61 15.35
N LYS A 262 -3.38 -19.83 16.63
CA LYS A 262 -2.52 -20.54 17.59
C LYS A 262 -2.24 -21.98 17.12
N GLN A 263 -3.26 -22.68 16.65
CA GLN A 263 -3.12 -24.03 16.10
C GLN A 263 -2.21 -24.01 14.87
N ARG A 264 -2.43 -23.11 13.90
CA ARG A 264 -1.57 -22.97 12.72
C ARG A 264 -0.11 -22.66 13.09
N LEU A 265 0.11 -21.89 14.16
CA LEU A 265 1.46 -21.61 14.65
C LEU A 265 2.11 -22.86 15.26
N GLN A 266 1.35 -23.67 16.00
CA GLN A 266 1.82 -24.96 16.50
C GLN A 266 2.12 -25.94 15.36
N ASP A 267 1.24 -26.04 14.37
CA ASP A 267 1.42 -26.89 13.19
C ASP A 267 2.65 -26.44 12.37
N ARG A 268 2.93 -25.14 12.30
CA ARG A 268 4.17 -24.63 11.70
C ARG A 268 5.41 -24.97 12.51
N LEU A 269 5.33 -25.02 13.85
CA LEU A 269 6.46 -25.42 14.68
C LEU A 269 6.78 -26.91 14.54
N THR A 270 5.76 -27.77 14.45
CA THR A 270 5.93 -29.21 14.20
C THR A 270 6.39 -29.49 12.77
N SER A 271 5.77 -28.86 11.77
CA SER A 271 6.20 -28.96 10.38
C SER A 271 7.62 -28.38 10.19
N ASN A 272 7.99 -27.31 10.90
CA ASN A 272 9.38 -26.84 10.91
C ASN A 272 10.32 -27.86 11.54
N GLN A 273 9.93 -28.64 12.54
CA GLN A 273 10.78 -29.72 13.07
C GLN A 273 10.95 -30.85 12.05
N GLU A 274 9.91 -31.20 11.30
CA GLU A 274 9.98 -32.19 10.21
C GLU A 274 10.84 -31.68 9.05
N VAL A 275 10.64 -30.43 8.62
CA VAL A 275 11.46 -29.76 7.60
C VAL A 275 12.88 -29.54 8.10
N ILE A 276 13.12 -29.27 9.40
CA ILE A 276 14.47 -29.21 9.98
C ILE A 276 15.11 -30.59 10.01
N ASN A 277 14.37 -31.65 10.33
CA ASN A 277 14.88 -33.02 10.32
C ASN A 277 15.15 -33.51 8.89
N GLU A 278 14.31 -33.13 7.92
CA GLU A 278 14.50 -33.39 6.50
C GLU A 278 15.57 -32.48 5.89
N ALA A 279 15.73 -31.25 6.38
CA ALA A 279 16.86 -30.37 6.09
C ALA A 279 18.15 -30.92 6.70
N LEU A 280 18.13 -31.48 7.90
CA LEU A 280 19.28 -32.14 8.53
C LEU A 280 19.63 -33.44 7.79
N ALA A 281 18.64 -34.19 7.33
CA ALA A 281 18.82 -35.36 6.46
C ALA A 281 19.34 -34.96 5.07
N SER A 282 18.88 -33.85 4.49
CA SER A 282 19.37 -33.29 3.23
C SER A 282 20.65 -32.47 3.36
N LEU A 283 21.06 -32.11 4.57
CA LEU A 283 22.40 -31.61 4.95
C LEU A 283 23.38 -32.76 5.18
N ALA A 284 22.89 -33.96 5.49
CA ALA A 284 23.68 -35.20 5.46
C ALA A 284 23.82 -35.76 4.03
N ALA A 285 22.84 -35.53 3.17
CA ALA A 285 22.84 -35.96 1.76
C ALA A 285 23.92 -35.33 0.83
N PRO A 286 24.48 -34.11 1.02
CA PRO A 286 25.44 -33.52 0.09
C PRO A 286 26.89 -33.88 0.42
N LEU A 287 27.14 -34.91 1.23
CA LEU A 287 28.48 -35.52 1.34
C LEU A 287 28.96 -36.13 0.01
N VAL A 288 28.13 -36.18 -1.02
CA VAL A 288 28.55 -36.47 -2.40
C VAL A 288 27.83 -35.53 -3.38
N LEU A 289 28.38 -34.32 -3.59
CA LEU A 289 28.15 -33.55 -4.81
C LEU A 289 29.38 -33.69 -5.74
N PRO A 290 29.23 -34.23 -6.96
CA PRO A 290 30.29 -34.24 -7.95
C PRO A 290 30.39 -32.84 -8.58
N GLY A 291 31.46 -32.08 -8.29
CA GLY A 291 31.79 -30.93 -9.14
C GLY A 291 32.63 -29.78 -8.57
N HIS A 292 32.81 -29.63 -7.25
CA HIS A 292 33.67 -28.58 -6.70
C HIS A 292 34.83 -29.21 -5.92
N ARG A 293 35.97 -29.35 -6.59
CA ARG A 293 37.22 -29.69 -5.91
C ARG A 293 37.52 -28.59 -4.90
N THR A 294 37.87 -29.02 -3.69
CA THR A 294 38.48 -28.18 -2.66
C THR A 294 39.69 -27.48 -3.29
N LEU A 295 39.60 -26.16 -3.51
CA LEU A 295 40.72 -25.39 -4.04
C LEU A 295 41.87 -25.44 -3.03
N THR A 296 43.09 -25.70 -3.52
CA THR A 296 44.31 -25.64 -2.70
C THR A 296 44.55 -24.22 -2.19
N GLY A 297 45.41 -24.03 -1.19
CA GLY A 297 45.65 -22.72 -0.56
C GLY A 297 46.06 -21.60 -1.52
N THR A 298 46.61 -21.91 -2.71
CA THR A 298 46.87 -20.95 -3.79
C THR A 298 45.60 -20.56 -4.54
N GLY A 299 44.73 -21.51 -4.87
CA GLY A 299 43.45 -21.25 -5.54
C GLY A 299 42.47 -20.43 -4.69
N GLN A 300 42.49 -20.61 -3.37
CA GLN A 300 41.65 -19.82 -2.44
C GLN A 300 42.10 -18.35 -2.37
N LYS A 301 43.42 -18.08 -2.46
CA LYS A 301 43.97 -16.72 -2.58
C LYS A 301 43.63 -16.07 -3.93
N THR A 302 43.69 -16.83 -5.03
CA THR A 302 43.28 -16.35 -6.36
C THR A 302 41.79 -15.99 -6.39
N LEU A 303 40.93 -16.82 -5.79
CA LEU A 303 39.50 -16.55 -5.66
C LEU A 303 39.26 -15.27 -4.85
N LEU A 304 39.93 -15.12 -3.71
CA LEU A 304 39.83 -13.91 -2.88
C LEU A 304 40.25 -12.65 -3.65
N HIS A 305 41.32 -12.74 -4.46
CA HIS A 305 41.78 -11.64 -5.30
C HIS A 305 40.77 -11.30 -6.40
N ALA A 306 40.24 -12.29 -7.11
CA ALA A 306 39.16 -12.07 -8.10
C ALA A 306 37.92 -11.43 -7.44
N CYS A 307 37.53 -11.91 -6.26
CA CYS A 307 36.42 -11.34 -5.49
C CYS A 307 36.70 -9.90 -5.07
N ARG A 308 37.95 -9.57 -4.67
CA ARG A 308 38.36 -8.22 -4.30
C ARG A 308 38.21 -7.24 -5.46
N LEU A 309 38.65 -7.62 -6.66
CA LEU A 309 38.53 -6.77 -7.85
C LEU A 309 37.06 -6.48 -8.20
N VAL A 310 36.20 -7.51 -8.15
CA VAL A 310 34.76 -7.35 -8.39
C VAL A 310 34.10 -6.52 -7.28
N ALA A 311 34.47 -6.76 -6.02
CA ALA A 311 33.95 -6.06 -4.85
C ALA A 311 34.35 -4.58 -4.83
N GLU A 312 35.59 -4.24 -5.16
CA GLU A 312 36.08 -2.85 -5.26
C GLU A 312 35.29 -2.05 -6.29
N GLN A 313 35.02 -2.64 -7.46
CA GLN A 313 34.22 -1.98 -8.49
C GLN A 313 32.78 -1.72 -8.04
N MET A 314 32.21 -2.59 -7.19
CA MET A 314 30.89 -2.39 -6.58
C MET A 314 30.93 -1.62 -5.26
N GLY A 315 32.09 -1.20 -4.77
CA GLY A 315 32.23 -0.51 -3.49
C GLY A 315 31.80 -1.35 -2.29
N ILE A 316 32.04 -2.67 -2.35
CA ILE A 316 31.83 -3.62 -1.25
C ILE A 316 33.14 -3.71 -0.44
N PRO A 317 33.12 -3.42 0.87
CA PRO A 317 34.28 -3.66 1.72
C PRO A 317 34.45 -5.17 1.96
N LEU A 318 35.39 -5.78 1.25
CA LEU A 318 35.69 -7.20 1.40
C LEU A 318 36.46 -7.44 2.70
N VAL A 319 35.97 -8.34 3.54
CA VAL A 319 36.62 -8.79 4.78
C VAL A 319 37.20 -10.18 4.55
N GLU A 320 38.48 -10.37 4.86
CA GLU A 320 39.10 -11.69 4.77
C GLU A 320 38.49 -12.64 5.82
N PRO A 321 38.02 -13.84 5.44
CA PRO A 321 37.44 -14.78 6.38
C PRO A 321 38.50 -15.28 7.39
N PRO A 322 38.13 -15.52 8.67
CA PRO A 322 39.07 -16.01 9.67
C PRO A 322 39.64 -17.39 9.29
N THR A 323 40.94 -17.56 9.48
CA THR A 323 41.72 -18.75 9.05
C THR A 323 41.45 -20.02 9.86
N HIS A 324 40.72 -19.94 10.98
CA HIS A 324 40.44 -21.09 11.85
C HIS A 324 39.21 -21.89 11.39
N ARG A 325 39.47 -23.02 10.72
CA ARG A 325 38.48 -24.08 10.50
C ARG A 325 38.13 -24.76 11.82
N VAL A 326 37.12 -24.26 12.53
CA VAL A 326 36.51 -24.99 13.66
C VAL A 326 35.39 -25.85 13.07
N ASN A 327 35.62 -27.15 13.06
CA ASN A 327 34.77 -28.23 12.53
C ASN A 327 34.81 -28.36 11.01
N GLY A 328 35.05 -29.58 10.52
CA GLY A 328 35.27 -29.94 9.12
C GLY A 328 34.07 -29.80 8.18
N THR A 329 33.30 -28.72 8.28
CA THR A 329 32.29 -28.34 7.30
C THR A 329 32.99 -27.80 6.06
N ASN A 330 32.89 -28.55 4.96
CA ASN A 330 33.45 -28.21 3.64
C ASN A 330 32.54 -27.14 2.97
N LEU A 331 32.46 -25.94 3.56
CA LEU A 331 31.70 -24.83 3.00
C LEU A 331 32.39 -24.32 1.73
N ASP A 332 31.59 -23.92 0.74
CA ASP A 332 32.08 -23.26 -0.48
C ASP A 332 32.92 -22.02 -0.09
N PRO A 333 34.20 -21.93 -0.52
CA PRO A 333 35.08 -20.81 -0.21
C PRO A 333 34.49 -19.43 -0.56
N LEU A 334 33.66 -19.35 -1.60
CA LEU A 334 32.98 -18.11 -1.95
C LEU A 334 31.90 -17.73 -0.93
N ALA A 335 31.16 -18.71 -0.41
CA ALA A 335 30.14 -18.50 0.61
C ALA A 335 30.76 -18.02 1.94
N GLU A 336 31.98 -18.46 2.26
CA GLU A 336 32.74 -17.96 3.42
C GLU A 336 33.12 -16.48 3.27
N ILE A 337 33.66 -16.11 2.10
CA ILE A 337 34.02 -14.71 1.78
C ILE A 337 32.78 -13.82 1.83
N ALA A 338 31.67 -14.29 1.23
CA ALA A 338 30.39 -13.58 1.22
C ALA A 338 29.83 -13.37 2.63
N ARG A 339 29.89 -14.40 3.48
CA ARG A 339 29.42 -14.32 4.87
C ARG A 339 30.26 -13.36 5.71
N ALA A 340 31.59 -13.44 5.62
CA ALA A 340 32.51 -12.55 6.33
C ALA A 340 32.31 -11.09 5.92
N SER A 341 32.11 -10.86 4.61
CA SER A 341 31.92 -9.54 4.02
C SER A 341 30.46 -9.05 4.01
N ARG A 342 29.53 -9.88 4.50
CA ARG A 342 28.07 -9.63 4.57
C ARG A 342 27.41 -9.22 3.25
N PHE A 343 27.89 -9.74 2.12
CA PHE A 343 27.24 -9.53 0.82
C PHE A 343 26.47 -10.78 0.38
N GLN A 344 25.42 -10.59 -0.41
CA GLN A 344 24.73 -11.68 -1.11
C GLN A 344 25.26 -11.81 -2.52
N TRP A 345 25.09 -12.99 -3.12
CA TRP A 345 25.48 -13.25 -4.50
C TRP A 345 24.42 -14.09 -5.22
N ARG A 346 24.40 -14.00 -6.54
CA ARG A 346 23.57 -14.85 -7.40
C ARG A 346 24.36 -15.40 -8.56
N ARG A 347 23.96 -16.58 -9.04
CA ARG A 347 24.45 -17.12 -10.31
C ARG A 347 23.69 -16.49 -11.48
N VAL A 348 24.41 -16.06 -12.49
CA VAL A 348 23.88 -15.52 -13.76
C VAL A 348 24.39 -16.36 -14.92
N VAL A 349 23.60 -16.43 -15.99
CA VAL A 349 23.99 -17.15 -17.20
C VAL A 349 24.47 -16.15 -18.24
N LEU A 350 25.69 -16.32 -18.71
CA LEU A 350 26.31 -15.54 -19.76
C LEU A 350 25.87 -16.12 -21.12
N LYS A 351 24.79 -15.59 -21.71
CA LYS A 351 24.24 -16.05 -23.00
C LYS A 351 24.39 -15.01 -24.09
N GLY A 352 24.68 -15.48 -25.32
CA GLY A 352 24.82 -14.63 -26.50
C GLY A 352 25.91 -13.57 -26.33
N CYS A 353 25.70 -12.38 -26.91
CA CYS A 353 26.63 -11.25 -26.81
C CYS A 353 26.51 -10.48 -25.49
N TRP A 354 26.54 -11.17 -24.35
CA TRP A 354 26.34 -10.57 -23.03
C TRP A 354 27.30 -9.42 -22.72
N TRP A 355 28.53 -9.46 -23.27
CA TRP A 355 29.54 -8.41 -23.08
C TRP A 355 29.23 -7.09 -23.80
N GLN A 356 28.18 -7.06 -24.63
CA GLN A 356 27.65 -5.84 -25.24
C GLN A 356 26.51 -5.21 -24.44
N LEU A 357 26.07 -5.85 -23.35
CA LEU A 357 24.97 -5.44 -22.51
C LEU A 357 25.48 -5.01 -21.12
N ASP A 358 24.89 -3.96 -20.56
CA ASP A 358 25.24 -3.46 -19.24
C ASP A 358 24.64 -4.36 -18.14
N GLY A 359 25.45 -5.32 -17.66
CA GLY A 359 25.05 -6.33 -16.66
C GLY A 359 25.74 -6.20 -15.30
N GLY A 360 26.62 -5.22 -15.12
CA GLY A 360 27.47 -5.07 -13.93
C GLY A 360 28.71 -5.98 -13.94
N PRO A 361 29.56 -5.91 -12.90
CA PRO A 361 30.75 -6.75 -12.77
C PRO A 361 30.40 -8.16 -12.31
N PHE A 362 31.18 -9.14 -12.76
CA PHE A 362 30.98 -10.55 -12.45
C PHE A 362 32.27 -11.21 -11.99
N LEU A 363 32.14 -12.17 -11.08
CA LEU A 363 33.12 -13.21 -10.87
C LEU A 363 32.85 -14.33 -11.88
N GLY A 364 33.78 -14.55 -12.79
CA GLY A 364 33.73 -15.63 -13.78
C GLY A 364 34.74 -16.72 -13.48
N TYR A 365 34.71 -17.77 -14.30
CA TYR A 365 35.69 -18.84 -14.28
C TYR A 365 36.12 -19.16 -15.71
N TRP A 366 37.40 -19.46 -15.92
CA TRP A 366 37.84 -20.06 -17.19
C TRP A 366 37.24 -21.46 -17.33
N GLU A 367 36.76 -21.82 -18.52
CA GLU A 367 36.04 -23.09 -18.71
C GLU A 367 36.96 -24.30 -18.59
N GLU A 368 38.18 -24.22 -19.12
CA GLU A 368 39.16 -25.31 -19.13
C GLU A 368 39.87 -25.48 -17.77
N SER A 369 40.38 -24.38 -17.19
CA SER A 369 41.17 -24.43 -15.96
C SER A 369 40.34 -24.30 -14.68
N LYS A 370 39.05 -23.92 -14.79
CA LYS A 370 38.15 -23.58 -13.68
C LYS A 370 38.73 -22.55 -12.71
N GLN A 371 39.71 -21.75 -13.15
CA GLN A 371 40.31 -20.70 -12.33
C GLN A 371 39.40 -19.46 -12.29
N PRO A 372 39.29 -18.80 -11.13
CA PRO A 372 38.44 -17.63 -10.97
C PRO A 372 39.06 -16.40 -11.64
N VAL A 373 38.22 -15.63 -12.34
CA VAL A 373 38.59 -14.38 -13.00
C VAL A 373 37.58 -13.27 -12.70
N ALA A 374 38.03 -12.03 -12.74
CA ALA A 374 37.16 -10.87 -12.56
C ALA A 374 36.74 -10.32 -13.93
N ILE A 375 35.45 -10.35 -14.23
CA ILE A 375 34.86 -9.79 -15.45
C ILE A 375 34.32 -8.40 -15.11
N LEU A 376 35.00 -7.35 -15.59
CA LEU A 376 34.75 -5.98 -15.18
C LEU A 376 34.23 -5.15 -16.38
N PRO A 377 33.13 -4.39 -16.25
CA PRO A 377 32.68 -3.49 -17.32
C PRO A 377 33.69 -2.34 -17.50
N GLN A 378 34.01 -2.05 -18.76
CA GLN A 378 34.81 -0.89 -19.17
C GLN A 378 33.91 0.22 -19.75
N SER A 379 32.79 -0.15 -20.38
CA SER A 379 31.75 0.76 -20.84
C SER A 379 30.40 0.04 -20.79
N ALA A 380 29.30 0.74 -21.13
CA ALA A 380 27.96 0.13 -21.23
C ALA A 380 27.86 -1.01 -22.27
N LYS A 381 28.87 -1.16 -23.15
CA LYS A 381 28.90 -2.18 -24.22
C LYS A 381 30.23 -2.94 -24.31
N SER A 382 31.07 -2.87 -23.29
CA SER A 382 32.37 -3.55 -23.33
C SER A 382 32.85 -4.01 -21.97
N TYR A 383 33.42 -5.21 -21.94
CA TYR A 383 33.96 -5.85 -20.75
C TYR A 383 35.42 -6.21 -20.92
N VAL A 384 36.12 -6.33 -19.78
CA VAL A 384 37.47 -6.85 -19.67
C VAL A 384 37.49 -8.00 -18.67
N VAL A 385 38.24 -9.05 -18.97
CA VAL A 385 38.60 -10.09 -18.01
C VAL A 385 39.93 -9.70 -17.39
N TYR A 386 39.97 -9.70 -16.07
CA TYR A 386 41.19 -9.61 -15.30
C TYR A 386 41.50 -10.97 -14.69
N ASP A 387 42.64 -11.52 -15.06
CA ASP A 387 43.13 -12.78 -14.54
C ASP A 387 44.04 -12.54 -13.32
N PRO A 388 43.67 -12.97 -12.10
CA PRO A 388 44.44 -12.70 -10.89
C PRO A 388 45.74 -13.50 -10.79
N VAL A 389 45.92 -14.54 -11.62
CA VAL A 389 47.13 -15.38 -11.66
C VAL A 389 48.18 -14.74 -12.55
N THR A 390 47.78 -14.27 -13.73
CA THR A 390 48.70 -13.67 -14.71
C THR A 390 48.80 -12.15 -14.60
N GLY A 391 47.86 -11.50 -13.89
CA GLY A 391 47.73 -10.04 -13.84
C GLY A 391 47.31 -9.43 -15.18
N SER A 392 46.92 -10.25 -16.15
CA SER A 392 46.58 -9.80 -17.49
C SER A 392 45.17 -9.23 -17.55
N ARG A 393 44.99 -8.22 -18.42
CA ARG A 393 43.70 -7.59 -18.70
C ARG A 393 43.36 -7.80 -20.17
N ILE A 394 42.35 -8.63 -20.44
CA ILE A 394 41.97 -9.05 -21.80
C ILE A 394 40.58 -8.50 -22.10
N LYS A 395 40.40 -7.81 -23.24
CA LYS A 395 39.08 -7.36 -23.66
C LYS A 395 38.22 -8.56 -24.06
N VAL A 396 36.96 -8.59 -23.60
CA VAL A 396 36.02 -9.66 -23.97
C VAL A 396 35.61 -9.50 -25.43
N THR A 397 35.98 -10.49 -26.24
CA THR A 397 35.53 -10.73 -27.62
C THR A 397 34.76 -12.06 -27.66
N ASP A 398 34.17 -12.42 -28.80
CA ASP A 398 33.51 -13.72 -28.98
C ASP A 398 34.42 -14.89 -28.57
N GLU A 399 35.68 -14.88 -29.02
CA GLU A 399 36.69 -15.90 -28.70
C GLU A 399 36.98 -16.01 -27.19
N VAL A 400 37.05 -14.87 -26.48
CA VAL A 400 37.30 -14.85 -25.04
C VAL A 400 36.05 -15.27 -24.27
N ALA A 401 34.86 -14.92 -24.76
CA ALA A 401 33.60 -15.31 -24.16
C ALA A 401 33.35 -16.82 -24.23
N GLU A 402 33.76 -17.49 -25.31
CA GLU A 402 33.70 -18.95 -25.44
C GLU A 402 34.65 -19.68 -24.48
N ARG A 403 35.77 -19.05 -24.11
CA ARG A 403 36.72 -19.58 -23.12
C ARG A 403 36.25 -19.42 -21.68
N LEU A 404 35.25 -18.58 -21.44
CA LEU A 404 34.65 -18.37 -20.12
C LEU A 404 33.55 -19.39 -19.87
N SER A 405 33.38 -19.74 -18.60
CA SER A 405 32.26 -20.59 -18.19
C SER A 405 30.93 -19.88 -18.45
N PRO A 406 29.89 -20.60 -18.92
CA PRO A 406 28.57 -20.01 -19.20
C PRO A 406 27.85 -19.51 -17.95
N PHE A 407 28.35 -19.83 -16.75
CA PHE A 407 27.86 -19.32 -15.49
C PHE A 407 28.86 -18.36 -14.86
N ALA A 408 28.36 -17.20 -14.45
CA ALA A 408 29.12 -16.23 -13.66
C ALA A 408 28.36 -15.88 -12.38
N ILE A 409 29.03 -15.17 -11.48
CA ILE A 409 28.50 -14.80 -10.18
C ILE A 409 28.47 -13.28 -10.09
N MET A 410 27.32 -12.75 -9.73
CA MET A 410 27.11 -11.33 -9.49
C MET A 410 26.93 -11.10 -7.99
N PHE A 411 27.64 -10.14 -7.40
CA PHE A 411 27.42 -9.80 -5.99
C PHE A 411 26.45 -8.62 -5.85
N TYR A 412 25.80 -8.55 -4.70
CA TYR A 412 24.93 -7.45 -4.30
C TYR A 412 25.59 -6.65 -3.19
N ARG A 413 25.66 -5.33 -3.39
CA ARG A 413 26.25 -4.42 -2.40
C ARG A 413 25.36 -4.35 -1.15
N PRO A 414 25.86 -4.71 0.04
CA PRO A 414 25.09 -4.60 1.26
C PRO A 414 25.07 -3.15 1.77
N PHE A 415 24.04 -2.79 2.56
CA PHE A 415 24.10 -1.57 3.37
C PHE A 415 25.21 -1.70 4.42
N ALA A 416 25.89 -0.58 4.71
CA ALA A 416 26.80 -0.53 5.85
C ALA A 416 26.04 -0.90 7.15
N SER A 417 26.69 -1.59 8.08
CA SER A 417 26.06 -2.10 9.31
C SER A 417 25.65 -1.03 10.33
N GLN A 418 25.62 0.25 9.95
CA GLN A 418 25.27 1.41 10.78
C GLN A 418 23.93 2.02 10.34
N VAL A 419 23.36 2.92 11.16
CA VAL A 419 22.14 3.66 10.82
C VAL A 419 22.39 4.43 9.51
N VAL A 420 21.67 4.06 8.45
CA VAL A 420 21.88 4.66 7.13
C VAL A 420 21.07 5.96 7.06
N SER A 421 21.76 7.11 6.98
CA SER A 421 21.10 8.40 6.73
C SER A 421 20.60 8.48 5.29
N ALA A 422 19.59 9.33 5.01
CA ALA A 422 19.13 9.62 3.64
C ALA A 422 20.28 10.09 2.73
N LEU A 423 21.26 10.81 3.29
CA LEU A 423 22.48 11.22 2.59
C LEU A 423 23.41 10.05 2.26
N ASP A 424 23.46 9.01 3.10
CA ASP A 424 24.27 7.82 2.86
C ASP A 424 23.61 6.90 1.83
N MET A 425 22.27 6.86 1.79
CA MET A 425 21.52 6.21 0.70
C MET A 425 21.77 6.87 -0.66
N LEU A 426 21.85 8.20 -0.69
CA LEU A 426 22.20 8.95 -1.90
C LEU A 426 23.64 8.67 -2.32
N LYS A 427 24.62 8.78 -1.40
CA LYS A 427 26.02 8.45 -1.70
C LYS A 427 26.17 7.01 -2.18
N PHE A 428 25.42 6.07 -1.61
CA PHE A 428 25.36 4.68 -2.04
C PHE A 428 24.83 4.57 -3.48
N GLY A 429 23.73 5.25 -3.79
CA GLY A 429 23.14 5.24 -5.12
C GLY A 429 23.93 6.00 -6.19
N PHE A 430 24.75 6.99 -5.85
CA PHE A 430 25.59 7.70 -6.83
C PHE A 430 26.99 7.06 -7.04
N TYR A 431 27.36 6.08 -6.22
CA TYR A 431 28.66 5.42 -6.33
C TYR A 431 28.82 4.70 -7.68
N GLY A 432 29.95 4.93 -8.37
CA GLY A 432 30.25 4.31 -9.67
C GLY A 432 29.50 4.87 -10.88
N ARG A 433 28.65 5.90 -10.71
CA ARG A 433 27.74 6.44 -11.76
C ARG A 433 28.13 7.85 -12.26
N ARG A 434 29.44 8.13 -12.29
CA ARG A 434 29.97 9.46 -12.64
C ARG A 434 29.64 9.89 -14.08
N HIS A 435 29.63 8.94 -15.02
CA HIS A 435 29.38 9.24 -16.43
C HIS A 435 27.93 9.69 -16.66
N GLU A 436 26.97 9.01 -16.04
CA GLU A 436 25.56 9.38 -16.08
C GLU A 436 25.33 10.75 -15.44
N LEU A 437 25.95 11.02 -14.28
CA LEU A 437 25.91 12.33 -13.64
C LEU A 437 26.50 13.44 -14.52
N GLN A 438 27.64 13.20 -15.16
CA GLN A 438 28.26 14.16 -16.08
C GLN A 438 27.39 14.40 -17.31
N THR A 439 26.77 13.36 -17.87
CA THR A 439 25.84 13.49 -19.01
C THR A 439 24.62 14.33 -18.63
N ILE A 440 24.04 14.09 -17.46
CA ILE A 440 22.90 14.86 -16.94
C ILE A 440 23.29 16.34 -16.75
N LEU A 441 24.47 16.60 -16.17
CA LEU A 441 24.95 17.95 -15.90
C LEU A 441 25.25 18.71 -17.19
N LEU A 442 25.99 18.11 -18.13
CA LEU A 442 26.38 18.74 -19.39
C LEU A 442 25.18 18.98 -20.30
N ALA A 443 24.29 17.99 -20.45
CA ALA A 443 23.07 18.16 -21.25
C ALA A 443 22.13 19.18 -20.60
N GLY A 444 21.98 19.15 -19.27
CA GLY A 444 21.20 20.14 -18.53
C GLY A 444 21.73 21.57 -18.71
N LEU A 445 23.04 21.75 -18.58
CA LEU A 445 23.68 23.06 -18.80
C LEU A 445 23.52 23.56 -20.24
N ALA A 446 23.64 22.67 -21.23
CA ALA A 446 23.37 23.01 -22.63
C ALA A 446 21.91 23.47 -22.84
N VAL A 447 20.94 22.75 -22.28
CA VAL A 447 19.51 23.13 -22.33
C VAL A 447 19.26 24.47 -21.66
N SER A 448 19.85 24.69 -20.47
CA SER A 448 19.73 25.96 -19.74
C SER A 448 20.29 27.13 -20.55
N LEU A 449 21.47 26.98 -21.16
CA LEU A 449 22.08 28.03 -21.96
C LEU A 449 21.26 28.34 -23.23
N LEU A 450 20.82 27.31 -23.95
CA LEU A 450 19.99 27.47 -25.14
C LEU A 450 18.62 28.08 -24.83
N SER A 451 18.10 27.88 -23.63
CA SER A 451 16.81 28.44 -23.20
C SER A 451 16.86 29.95 -22.95
N LEU A 452 18.05 30.54 -22.81
CA LEU A 452 18.22 32.00 -22.75
C LEU A 452 17.89 32.69 -24.09
N VAL A 453 17.75 31.94 -25.16
CA VAL A 453 17.36 32.47 -26.47
C VAL A 453 15.98 33.12 -26.42
N ILE A 454 15.07 32.65 -25.56
CA ILE A 454 13.72 33.22 -25.43
C ILE A 454 13.78 34.71 -25.01
N PRO A 455 14.37 35.08 -23.84
CA PRO A 455 14.45 36.49 -23.45
C PRO A 455 15.28 37.34 -24.43
N ILE A 456 16.33 36.78 -25.03
CA ILE A 456 17.12 37.48 -26.07
C ILE A 456 16.25 37.78 -27.30
N ALA A 457 15.51 36.79 -27.79
CA ALA A 457 14.63 36.93 -28.95
C ALA A 457 13.52 37.95 -28.67
N THR A 458 12.92 37.92 -27.48
CA THR A 458 11.96 38.94 -27.05
C THR A 458 12.58 40.33 -27.09
N GLY A 459 13.79 40.51 -26.55
CA GLY A 459 14.51 41.78 -26.62
C GLY A 459 14.76 42.27 -28.04
N LEU A 460 15.22 41.39 -28.94
CA LEU A 460 15.45 41.72 -30.35
C LEU A 460 14.16 42.10 -31.08
N ILE A 461 13.07 41.37 -30.83
CA ILE A 461 11.76 41.63 -31.44
C ILE A 461 11.29 43.05 -31.09
N PHE A 462 11.29 43.41 -29.80
CA PHE A 462 10.81 44.71 -29.34
C PHE A 462 11.75 45.87 -29.70
N ASN A 463 13.06 45.68 -29.60
CA ASN A 463 14.02 46.79 -29.74
C ASN A 463 14.46 47.05 -31.18
N THR A 464 14.44 46.04 -32.05
CA THR A 464 15.01 46.16 -33.39
C THR A 464 14.04 45.77 -34.50
N ILE A 465 13.29 44.68 -34.37
CA ILE A 465 12.49 44.15 -35.49
C ILE A 465 11.17 44.92 -35.66
N ILE A 466 10.42 45.12 -34.56
CA ILE A 466 9.15 45.85 -34.58
C ILE A 466 9.36 47.32 -35.01
N PRO A 467 10.30 48.09 -34.43
CA PRO A 467 10.48 49.49 -34.80
C PRO A 467 10.94 49.69 -36.25
N ASN A 468 11.80 48.80 -36.78
CA ASN A 468 12.34 48.91 -38.14
C ASN A 468 11.49 48.22 -39.22
N ALA A 469 10.35 47.61 -38.85
CA ALA A 469 9.49 46.84 -39.76
C ALA A 469 10.24 45.78 -40.60
N ALA A 470 11.32 45.21 -40.07
CA ALA A 470 12.21 44.30 -40.80
C ALA A 470 11.67 42.87 -40.85
N GLN A 471 10.72 42.60 -41.76
CA GLN A 471 10.06 41.29 -41.88
C GLN A 471 11.04 40.13 -42.18
N ASP A 472 12.11 40.39 -42.93
CA ASP A 472 13.13 39.38 -43.23
C ASP A 472 13.89 38.92 -41.98
N GLN A 473 14.21 39.85 -41.06
CA GLN A 473 14.86 39.52 -39.78
C GLN A 473 13.96 38.71 -38.87
N LEU A 474 12.63 38.93 -38.93
CA LEU A 474 11.66 38.14 -38.16
C LEU A 474 11.65 36.67 -38.59
N TRP A 475 11.67 36.41 -39.90
CA TRP A 475 11.73 35.04 -40.44
C TRP A 475 13.05 34.34 -40.11
N GLN A 476 14.18 35.07 -40.19
CA GLN A 476 15.49 34.55 -39.79
C GLN A 476 15.53 34.17 -38.30
N LEU A 477 15.00 35.04 -37.43
CA LEU A 477 14.92 34.76 -36.00
C LEU A 477 14.00 33.57 -35.71
N GLY A 478 12.85 33.47 -36.38
CA GLY A 478 11.93 32.33 -36.25
C GLY A 478 12.59 31.01 -36.65
N PHE A 479 13.33 30.99 -37.75
CA PHE A 479 14.07 29.80 -38.20
C PHE A 479 15.21 29.42 -37.23
N ALA A 480 15.96 30.41 -36.73
CA ALA A 480 16.99 30.18 -35.71
C ALA A 480 16.39 29.60 -34.42
N MET A 481 15.27 30.14 -33.95
CA MET A 481 14.55 29.61 -32.78
C MET A 481 14.06 28.18 -32.99
N PHE A 482 13.62 27.83 -34.20
CA PHE A 482 13.22 26.47 -34.53
C PHE A 482 14.39 25.47 -34.43
N ILE A 483 15.56 25.83 -34.98
CA ILE A 483 16.78 25.01 -34.85
C ILE A 483 17.19 24.85 -33.39
N ILE A 484 17.13 25.92 -32.62
CA ILE A 484 17.47 25.92 -31.19
C ILE A 484 16.49 25.04 -30.41
N ALA A 485 15.20 25.11 -30.71
CA ALA A 485 14.19 24.24 -30.10
C ALA A 485 14.47 22.76 -30.39
N LEU A 486 14.88 22.43 -31.62
CA LEU A 486 15.28 21.06 -31.99
C LEU A 486 16.52 20.60 -31.20
N ALA A 487 17.53 21.48 -31.06
CA ALA A 487 18.72 21.18 -30.26
C ALA A 487 18.37 20.93 -28.79
N VAL A 488 17.54 21.80 -28.19
CA VAL A 488 17.04 21.65 -26.82
C VAL A 488 16.33 20.30 -26.64
N ALA A 489 15.45 19.94 -27.57
CA ALA A 489 14.75 18.66 -27.53
C ALA A 489 15.71 17.45 -27.53
N MET A 490 16.74 17.46 -28.38
CA MET A 490 17.76 16.39 -28.43
C MET A 490 18.56 16.25 -27.14
N PHE A 491 19.02 17.37 -26.56
CA PHE A 491 19.71 17.35 -25.28
C PHE A 491 18.80 16.87 -24.15
N GLN A 492 17.53 17.28 -24.15
CA GLN A 492 16.57 16.88 -23.13
C GLN A 492 16.22 15.39 -23.20
N VAL A 493 16.11 14.81 -24.40
CA VAL A 493 15.97 13.35 -24.57
C VAL A 493 17.19 12.62 -24.01
N THR A 494 18.40 13.09 -24.34
CA THR A 494 19.66 12.50 -23.84
C THR A 494 19.73 12.55 -22.33
N GLN A 495 19.37 13.70 -21.75
CA GLN A 495 19.31 13.90 -20.31
C GLN A 495 18.29 12.97 -19.65
N ASN A 496 17.07 12.87 -20.19
CA ASN A 496 16.03 12.00 -19.66
C ASN A 496 16.44 10.52 -19.67
N ILE A 497 17.08 10.06 -20.74
CA ILE A 497 17.62 8.69 -20.80
C ILE A 497 18.70 8.49 -19.74
N ALA A 498 19.58 9.47 -19.52
CA ALA A 498 20.61 9.38 -18.48
C ALA A 498 20.00 9.33 -17.07
N VAL A 499 18.95 10.12 -16.80
CA VAL A 499 18.18 10.07 -15.54
C VAL A 499 17.50 8.71 -15.35
N LEU A 500 16.84 8.18 -16.37
CA LEU A 500 16.18 6.86 -16.31
C LEU A 500 17.18 5.74 -16.03
N ARG A 501 18.37 5.79 -16.67
CA ARG A 501 19.46 4.82 -16.41
C ARG A 501 19.96 4.90 -14.98
N LEU A 502 20.18 6.11 -14.48
CA LEU A 502 20.60 6.36 -13.10
C LEU A 502 19.55 5.81 -12.10
N GLN A 503 18.27 6.13 -12.31
CA GLN A 503 17.16 5.67 -11.48
C GLN A 503 17.00 4.14 -11.50
N GLY A 504 17.05 3.52 -12.68
CA GLY A 504 16.92 2.07 -12.83
C GLY A 504 18.02 1.30 -12.10
N LYS A 505 19.28 1.74 -12.26
CA LYS A 505 20.43 1.12 -11.58
C LYS A 505 20.37 1.31 -10.06
N MET A 506 20.03 2.51 -9.59
CA MET A 506 19.87 2.79 -8.15
C MET A 506 18.73 1.99 -7.51
N GLY A 507 17.61 1.84 -8.22
CA GLY A 507 16.41 1.16 -7.70
C GLY A 507 16.67 -0.31 -7.38
N ILE A 508 17.34 -1.03 -8.28
CA ILE A 508 17.68 -2.45 -8.10
C ILE A 508 18.58 -2.66 -6.88
N GLU A 509 19.62 -1.82 -6.72
CA GLU A 509 20.56 -1.94 -5.61
C GLU A 509 19.92 -1.58 -4.26
N LEU A 510 19.18 -0.48 -4.21
CA LEU A 510 18.51 -0.04 -2.98
C LEU A 510 17.44 -1.05 -2.56
N GLN A 511 16.60 -1.51 -3.48
CA GLN A 511 15.54 -2.47 -3.17
C GLN A 511 16.13 -3.79 -2.66
N ALA A 512 17.16 -4.33 -3.32
CA ALA A 512 17.84 -5.55 -2.87
C ALA A 512 18.46 -5.37 -1.47
N ALA A 513 19.12 -4.24 -1.23
CA ALA A 513 19.74 -3.95 0.05
C ALA A 513 18.72 -3.77 1.19
N VAL A 514 17.58 -3.15 0.91
CA VAL A 514 16.48 -2.96 1.87
C VAL A 514 15.87 -4.31 2.25
N TRP A 515 15.54 -5.13 1.26
CA TRP A 515 14.97 -6.46 1.50
C TRP A 515 15.93 -7.35 2.29
N ASN A 516 17.21 -7.35 1.93
CA ASN A 516 18.23 -8.07 2.67
C ASN A 516 18.32 -7.60 4.13
N ARG A 517 18.28 -6.28 4.36
CA ARG A 517 18.27 -5.72 5.72
C ARG A 517 17.02 -6.13 6.48
N LEU A 518 15.84 -5.97 5.89
CA LEU A 518 14.55 -6.29 6.49
C LEU A 518 14.49 -7.74 6.96
N ILE A 519 14.91 -8.68 6.11
CA ILE A 519 14.92 -10.12 6.41
C ILE A 519 15.96 -10.46 7.50
N SER A 520 17.04 -9.68 7.61
CA SER A 520 18.07 -9.89 8.63
C SER A 520 17.74 -9.34 10.03
N LEU A 521 16.57 -8.68 10.20
CA LEU A 521 16.19 -8.09 11.49
C LEU A 521 15.69 -9.15 12.49
N PRO A 522 15.90 -8.95 13.80
CA PRO A 522 15.47 -9.88 14.83
C PRO A 522 13.93 -9.93 14.94
N ALA A 523 13.39 -11.06 15.42
CA ALA A 523 11.94 -11.26 15.59
C ALA A 523 11.26 -10.22 16.48
N SER A 524 11.99 -9.59 17.41
CA SER A 524 11.48 -8.51 18.25
C SER A 524 11.07 -7.27 17.45
N PHE A 525 11.79 -6.95 16.36
CA PHE A 525 11.47 -5.81 15.51
C PHE A 525 10.10 -5.97 14.82
N PHE A 526 9.78 -7.19 14.37
CA PHE A 526 8.51 -7.48 13.70
C PHE A 526 7.29 -7.47 14.63
N ARG A 527 7.49 -7.42 15.95
CA ARG A 527 6.39 -7.37 16.92
C ARG A 527 5.68 -6.02 16.92
N ASP A 528 6.39 -4.96 16.59
CA ASP A 528 5.92 -3.58 16.68
C ASP A 528 5.33 -3.04 15.37
N TYR A 529 5.37 -3.82 14.28
CA TYR A 529 4.94 -3.39 12.95
C TYR A 529 4.11 -4.47 12.24
N SER A 530 3.04 -4.06 11.54
CA SER A 530 2.27 -4.97 10.70
C SER A 530 2.98 -5.27 9.38
N ALA A 531 2.66 -6.40 8.75
CA ALA A 531 3.18 -6.74 7.42
C ALA A 531 2.85 -5.67 6.36
N GLY A 532 1.67 -5.04 6.47
CA GLY A 532 1.25 -3.93 5.60
C GLY A 532 2.06 -2.65 5.82
N ASP A 533 2.37 -2.29 7.07
CA ASP A 533 3.20 -1.11 7.37
C ASP A 533 4.65 -1.31 6.88
N LEU A 534 5.26 -2.47 7.16
CA LEU A 534 6.61 -2.81 6.69
C LEU A 534 6.70 -2.84 5.17
N GLY A 535 5.70 -3.42 4.50
CA GLY A 535 5.60 -3.44 3.04
C GLY A 535 5.51 -2.02 2.46
N ASN A 536 4.64 -1.18 3.02
CA ASN A 536 4.49 0.21 2.59
C ASN A 536 5.76 1.03 2.81
N ARG A 537 6.47 0.85 3.93
CA ARG A 537 7.75 1.53 4.21
C ARG A 537 8.87 1.05 3.28
N ALA A 538 8.95 -0.25 3.03
CA ALA A 538 9.92 -0.81 2.09
C ALA A 538 9.69 -0.28 0.67
N MET A 539 8.44 -0.15 0.23
CA MET A 539 8.09 0.46 -1.06
C MET A 539 8.27 1.99 -1.07
N GLY A 540 8.12 2.66 0.07
CA GLY A 540 8.34 4.11 0.24
C GLY A 540 9.75 4.55 -0.13
N ILE A 541 10.73 3.64 -0.10
CA ILE A 541 12.10 3.91 -0.52
C ILE A 541 12.19 4.22 -2.01
N ASN A 542 11.34 3.61 -2.85
CA ASN A 542 11.25 3.96 -4.27
C ASN A 542 10.73 5.39 -4.45
N VAL A 543 9.79 5.83 -3.60
CA VAL A 543 9.25 7.20 -3.64
C VAL A 543 10.32 8.21 -3.22
N ILE A 544 11.07 7.93 -2.15
CA ILE A 544 12.19 8.78 -1.70
C ILE A 544 13.25 8.87 -2.80
N GLN A 545 13.60 7.74 -3.43
CA GLN A 545 14.55 7.68 -4.53
C GLN A 545 14.09 8.51 -5.74
N GLN A 546 12.83 8.38 -6.17
CA GLN A 546 12.27 9.13 -7.30
C GLN A 546 12.25 10.63 -7.02
N THR A 547 11.83 11.02 -5.82
CA THR A 547 11.77 12.43 -5.40
C THR A 547 13.17 13.04 -5.35
N PHE A 548 14.14 12.37 -4.73
CA PHE A 548 15.50 12.90 -4.62
C PHE A 548 16.30 12.87 -5.92
N SER A 549 16.16 11.85 -6.76
CA SER A 549 16.96 11.74 -7.99
C SER A 549 16.43 12.64 -9.11
N GLY A 550 15.11 12.77 -9.27
CA GLY A 550 14.52 13.58 -10.33
C GLY A 550 14.44 15.05 -9.94
N GLN A 551 13.69 15.36 -8.87
CA GLN A 551 13.32 16.74 -8.55
C GLN A 551 14.51 17.58 -8.09
N VAL A 552 15.47 17.01 -7.35
CA VAL A 552 16.66 17.76 -6.90
C VAL A 552 17.56 18.11 -8.09
N ILE A 553 17.74 17.19 -9.04
CA ILE A 553 18.50 17.46 -10.26
C ILE A 553 17.81 18.57 -11.07
N TYR A 554 16.49 18.48 -11.25
CA TYR A 554 15.73 19.53 -11.93
C TYR A 554 15.78 20.87 -11.20
N ALA A 555 15.66 20.90 -9.88
CA ALA A 555 15.72 22.12 -9.08
C ALA A 555 17.10 22.78 -9.16
N PHE A 556 18.18 21.98 -9.11
CA PHE A 556 19.55 22.49 -9.24
C PHE A 556 19.79 23.13 -10.62
N LEU A 557 19.37 22.46 -11.69
CA LEU A 557 19.50 22.97 -13.06
C LEU A 557 18.61 24.20 -13.31
N SER A 558 17.37 24.18 -12.82
CA SER A 558 16.48 25.35 -12.86
C SER A 558 17.06 26.53 -12.07
N GLY A 559 17.75 26.26 -10.96
CA GLY A 559 18.48 27.29 -10.21
C GLY A 559 19.59 27.92 -11.03
N ILE A 560 20.41 27.11 -11.71
CA ILE A 560 21.46 27.61 -12.62
C ILE A 560 20.83 28.46 -13.74
N PHE A 561 19.78 27.95 -14.39
CA PHE A 561 19.06 28.71 -15.43
C PHE A 561 18.49 30.02 -14.90
N SER A 562 17.88 30.01 -13.71
CA SER A 562 17.30 31.18 -13.09
C SER A 562 18.34 32.26 -12.81
N ILE A 563 19.55 31.89 -12.36
CA ILE A 563 20.66 32.83 -12.12
C ILE A 563 21.07 33.50 -13.44
N PHE A 564 21.28 32.72 -14.51
CA PHE A 564 21.67 33.26 -15.81
C PHE A 564 20.57 34.14 -16.42
N SER A 565 19.31 33.71 -16.35
CA SER A 565 18.16 34.45 -16.86
C SER A 565 17.96 35.76 -16.10
N PHE A 566 18.09 35.75 -14.77
CA PHE A 566 18.02 36.95 -13.94
C PHE A 566 19.12 37.94 -14.31
N PHE A 567 20.36 37.50 -14.45
CA PHE A 567 21.48 38.37 -14.83
C PHE A 567 21.25 39.00 -16.22
N LEU A 568 20.81 38.18 -17.18
CA LEU A 568 20.53 38.64 -18.54
C LEU A 568 19.41 39.67 -18.54
N LEU A 569 18.29 39.40 -17.85
CA LEU A 569 17.18 40.33 -17.74
C LEU A 569 17.60 41.63 -17.05
N PHE A 570 18.39 41.55 -15.97
CA PHE A 570 18.93 42.72 -15.28
C PHE A 570 19.80 43.59 -16.21
N THR A 571 20.68 42.99 -17.01
CA THR A 571 21.49 43.74 -17.99
C THR A 571 20.66 44.36 -19.10
N ILE A 572 19.62 43.67 -19.59
CA ILE A 572 18.70 44.24 -20.57
C ILE A 572 17.99 45.43 -19.94
N VAL A 573 17.31 45.25 -18.81
CA VAL A 573 16.53 46.33 -18.17
C VAL A 573 17.39 47.54 -17.79
N ASN A 574 18.62 47.33 -17.32
CA ASN A 574 19.50 48.45 -16.96
C ASN A 574 20.01 49.23 -18.18
N ASN A 575 20.00 48.63 -19.38
CA ASN A 575 20.28 49.32 -20.65
C ASN A 575 19.03 50.02 -21.24
N TRP A 576 17.85 49.93 -20.61
CA TRP A 576 16.62 50.63 -21.02
C TRP A 576 16.43 52.00 -20.33
N HIS A 577 17.28 52.34 -19.35
CA HIS A 577 17.44 53.71 -18.84
C HIS A 577 18.55 54.42 -19.61
#